data_AF-A0A3B0UYX6-F1
#
_entry.id   AF-A0A3B0UYX6-F1
#
_cell.length_a   1.000
_cell.length_b   1.000
_cell.length_c   1.000
_cell.angle_alpha   90.00
_cell.angle_beta   90.00
_cell.angle_gamma   90.00
#
_symmetry.space_group_name_H-M   'P 1'
#
loop_
_entity.id
_entity.type
_entity.pdbx_description
1 polymer ?
#
loop_
_entity_poly.entity_id
_entity_poly.type
_entity_poly.pdbx_seq_one_letter_code
_entity_poly.pdbx_strand_id
1 'polypeptide(L)'
;MATKKEKQIEKAQKFALKGYFDKAIAEYKSIVAADPTDISLRLRIGELYVKTGLKEEAIKEYSNIGKYNTTKGFYLKAIAVYKQVLKLDNTSLEIHNKLADLYTKQRLIADAIGEHSFILNAYEKKGRTSEAFDLLKKMVDVDSENAGLKLRLADMQKKLGYADDALDLYCWVLQKFLAKGKVEKAENLLSDLYLDHPTDERVLEGLVVINREKSDISRFTGYAGELMDIYKEGGELEKLEALCRSVLELAPDNEKAGEALAQLNGEVEGEPDGMPEEVEPEEEVPEEESVVPEAAQDEEPEETAKPEEVAEEGVGTEEAVKPEEAVKPEEAVKPEGAAEPEEAVEPEGFEVEIEAETGEDITSETTLDE
;
A
#
# COMPACT_ATOMS: atom_id res chain seq x y z
N MET A 1 -15.92 52.84 -20.48
CA MET A 1 -15.79 52.40 -21.88
C MET A 1 -15.11 51.04 -21.89
N ALA A 2 -15.53 50.10 -22.74
CA ALA A 2 -14.90 48.77 -22.77
C ALA A 2 -13.42 48.83 -23.16
N THR A 3 -12.56 48.09 -22.45
CA THR A 3 -11.11 48.04 -22.70
C THR A 3 -10.78 47.41 -24.06
N LYS A 4 -9.54 47.57 -24.53
CA LYS A 4 -9.08 46.92 -25.77
C LYS A 4 -9.19 45.39 -25.67
N LYS A 5 -8.91 44.81 -24.49
CA LYS A 5 -9.04 43.37 -24.19
C LYS A 5 -10.50 42.93 -24.30
N GLU A 6 -11.43 43.61 -23.63
CA GLU A 6 -12.88 43.30 -23.69
C GLU A 6 -13.44 43.34 -25.13
N LYS A 7 -13.13 44.38 -25.90
CA LYS A 7 -13.58 44.49 -27.30
C LYS A 7 -13.07 43.35 -28.17
N GLN A 8 -11.86 42.85 -27.90
CA GLN A 8 -11.29 41.71 -28.62
C GLN A 8 -11.92 40.38 -28.18
N ILE A 9 -12.23 40.22 -26.89
CA ILE A 9 -13.00 39.08 -26.36
C ILE A 9 -14.41 39.04 -27.00
N GLU A 10 -15.12 40.16 -27.05
CA GLU A 10 -16.43 40.24 -27.72
C GLU A 10 -16.34 39.84 -29.20
N LYS A 11 -15.28 40.28 -29.90
CA LYS A 11 -15.05 39.94 -31.31
C LYS A 11 -14.81 38.44 -31.48
N ALA A 12 -13.99 37.83 -30.62
CA ALA A 12 -13.77 36.38 -30.59
C ALA A 12 -15.06 35.61 -30.31
N GLN A 13 -15.87 36.04 -29.33
CA GLN A 13 -17.19 35.47 -29.04
C GLN A 13 -18.14 35.59 -30.24
N LYS A 14 -18.21 36.74 -30.91
CA LYS A 14 -19.02 36.96 -32.12
C LYS A 14 -18.57 36.09 -33.30
N PHE A 15 -17.29 35.73 -33.41
CA PHE A 15 -16.83 34.72 -34.38
C PHE A 15 -17.24 33.30 -33.97
N ALA A 16 -17.07 32.92 -32.70
CA ALA A 16 -17.42 31.60 -32.20
C ALA A 16 -18.93 31.31 -32.32
N LEU A 17 -19.79 32.28 -32.01
CA LEU A 17 -21.25 32.18 -32.17
C LEU A 17 -21.70 32.02 -33.63
N LYS A 18 -20.87 32.44 -34.59
CA LYS A 18 -21.12 32.28 -36.04
C LYS A 18 -20.46 31.03 -36.63
N GLY A 19 -19.88 30.15 -35.79
CA GLY A 19 -19.14 28.97 -36.24
C GLY A 19 -17.77 29.26 -36.87
N TYR A 20 -17.29 30.52 -36.88
CA TYR A 20 -15.98 30.88 -37.41
C TYR A 20 -14.87 30.61 -36.37
N PHE A 21 -14.72 29.34 -35.99
CA PHE A 21 -13.87 28.93 -34.88
C PHE A 21 -12.39 29.33 -35.05
N ASP A 22 -11.81 29.18 -36.24
CA ASP A 22 -10.41 29.59 -36.49
C ASP A 22 -10.17 31.08 -36.21
N LYS A 23 -11.13 31.94 -36.60
CA LYS A 23 -11.08 33.38 -36.34
C LYS A 23 -11.26 33.70 -34.86
N ALA A 24 -12.11 32.95 -34.15
CA ALA A 24 -12.26 33.08 -32.70
C ALA A 24 -10.98 32.65 -31.96
N ILE A 25 -10.37 31.53 -32.35
CA ILE A 25 -9.10 31.02 -31.81
C ILE A 25 -7.98 32.04 -32.04
N ALA A 26 -7.87 32.61 -33.25
CA ALA A 26 -6.85 33.61 -33.57
C ALA A 26 -6.97 34.88 -32.69
N GLU A 27 -8.18 35.39 -32.48
CA GLU A 27 -8.42 36.54 -31.59
C GLU A 27 -8.10 36.21 -30.12
N TYR A 28 -8.54 35.04 -29.62
CA TYR A 28 -8.21 34.63 -28.26
C TYR A 28 -6.70 34.40 -28.06
N LYS A 29 -6.00 33.80 -29.04
CA LYS A 29 -4.54 33.65 -29.01
C LYS A 29 -3.82 34.99 -29.00
N SER A 30 -4.29 35.98 -29.75
CA SER A 30 -3.75 37.35 -29.71
C SER A 30 -3.86 37.99 -28.32
N ILE A 31 -4.91 37.65 -27.54
CA ILE A 31 -5.06 38.14 -26.17
C ILE A 31 -4.15 37.37 -25.21
N VAL A 32 -4.14 36.04 -25.29
CA VAL A 32 -3.31 35.17 -24.43
C VAL A 32 -1.81 35.34 -24.70
N ALA A 33 -1.41 35.78 -25.90
CA ALA A 33 -0.02 36.15 -26.17
C ALA A 33 0.43 37.42 -25.43
N ALA A 34 -0.49 38.34 -25.12
CA ALA A 34 -0.21 39.54 -24.32
C ALA A 34 -0.37 39.29 -22.81
N ASP A 35 -1.21 38.34 -22.43
CA ASP A 35 -1.44 37.91 -21.05
C ASP A 35 -1.47 36.36 -20.98
N PRO A 36 -0.31 35.70 -20.83
CA PRO A 36 -0.23 34.24 -20.80
C PRO A 36 -0.92 33.60 -19.60
N THR A 37 -1.29 34.40 -18.59
CA THR A 37 -1.87 33.95 -17.30
C THR A 37 -3.39 33.86 -17.30
N ASP A 38 -4.06 34.34 -18.35
CA ASP A 38 -5.51 34.25 -18.49
C ASP A 38 -5.97 32.82 -18.83
N ILE A 39 -6.06 32.00 -17.77
CA ILE A 39 -6.48 30.60 -17.83
C ILE A 39 -7.90 30.46 -18.40
N SER A 40 -8.80 31.41 -18.12
CA SER A 40 -10.17 31.39 -18.62
C SER A 40 -10.22 31.50 -20.15
N LEU A 41 -9.36 32.34 -20.75
CA LEU A 41 -9.24 32.43 -22.20
C LEU A 41 -8.52 31.22 -22.80
N ARG A 42 -7.50 30.66 -22.14
CA ARG A 42 -6.88 29.39 -22.57
C ARG A 42 -7.86 28.23 -22.58
N LEU A 43 -8.74 28.14 -21.57
CA LEU A 43 -9.77 27.10 -21.51
C LEU A 43 -10.72 27.21 -22.71
N ARG A 44 -11.17 28.42 -23.06
CA ARG A 44 -11.98 28.67 -24.26
C ARG A 44 -11.24 28.31 -25.56
N ILE A 45 -9.93 28.54 -25.65
CA ILE A 45 -9.13 28.10 -26.81
C ILE A 45 -9.13 26.57 -26.90
N GLY A 46 -8.91 25.86 -25.78
CA GLY A 46 -9.00 24.40 -25.71
C GLY A 46 -10.37 23.85 -26.09
N GLU A 47 -11.45 24.44 -25.59
CA GLU A 47 -12.83 24.08 -25.94
C GLU A 47 -13.12 24.27 -27.43
N LEU A 48 -12.64 25.36 -28.03
CA LEU A 48 -12.76 25.59 -29.47
C LEU A 48 -11.95 24.57 -30.27
N TYR A 49 -10.76 24.20 -29.81
CA TYR A 49 -9.95 23.16 -30.44
C TYR A 49 -10.62 21.79 -30.41
N VAL A 50 -11.26 21.40 -29.30
CA VAL A 50 -12.09 20.19 -29.26
C VAL A 50 -13.23 20.27 -30.28
N LYS A 51 -13.93 21.41 -30.37
CA LYS A 51 -15.03 21.61 -31.34
C LYS A 51 -14.59 21.57 -32.80
N THR A 52 -13.35 21.92 -33.12
CA THR A 52 -12.79 21.84 -34.49
C THR A 52 -12.07 20.52 -34.78
N GLY A 53 -12.07 19.55 -33.85
CA GLY A 53 -11.34 18.29 -34.00
C GLY A 53 -9.82 18.40 -33.87
N LEU A 54 -9.30 19.56 -33.47
CA LEU A 54 -7.87 19.84 -33.27
C LEU A 54 -7.41 19.31 -31.89
N LYS A 55 -7.42 17.98 -31.80
CA LYS A 55 -7.25 17.22 -30.56
C LYS A 55 -5.90 17.49 -29.88
N GLU A 56 -4.81 17.53 -30.64
CA GLU A 56 -3.47 17.74 -30.06
C GLU A 56 -3.31 19.14 -29.47
N GLU A 57 -3.86 20.15 -30.14
CA GLU A 57 -3.83 21.54 -29.69
C GLU A 57 -4.68 21.73 -28.42
N ALA A 58 -5.83 21.07 -28.34
CA ALA A 58 -6.62 21.01 -27.10
C ALA A 58 -5.84 20.34 -25.96
N ILE A 59 -5.19 19.20 -26.21
CA ILE A 59 -4.34 18.50 -25.22
C ILE A 59 -3.20 19.42 -24.75
N LYS A 60 -2.54 20.14 -25.65
CA LYS A 60 -1.46 21.09 -25.34
C LYS A 60 -1.94 22.24 -24.44
N GLU A 61 -3.06 22.89 -24.78
CA GLU A 61 -3.61 23.99 -23.94
C GLU A 61 -4.11 23.48 -22.58
N TYR A 62 -4.88 22.39 -22.53
CA TYR A 62 -5.33 21.82 -21.25
C TYR A 62 -4.16 21.36 -20.38
N SER A 63 -3.11 20.77 -20.95
CA SER A 63 -1.91 20.37 -20.20
C SER A 63 -1.17 21.56 -19.58
N ASN A 64 -1.11 22.69 -20.31
CA ASN A 64 -0.54 23.95 -19.80
C ASN A 64 -1.38 24.54 -18.66
N ILE A 65 -2.71 24.55 -18.81
CA ILE A 65 -3.63 25.01 -17.76
C ILE A 65 -3.52 24.13 -16.51
N GLY A 66 -3.50 22.80 -16.67
CA GLY A 66 -3.30 21.84 -15.59
C GLY A 66 -1.99 22.12 -14.84
N LYS A 67 -0.89 22.32 -15.60
CA LYS A 67 0.43 22.63 -15.02
C LYS A 67 0.41 23.93 -14.21
N TYR A 68 -0.22 24.98 -14.74
CA TYR A 68 -0.37 26.26 -14.05
C TYR A 68 -1.21 26.11 -12.76
N ASN A 69 -2.34 25.41 -12.83
CA ASN A 69 -3.17 25.18 -11.64
C ASN A 69 -2.41 24.38 -10.57
N THR A 70 -1.64 23.35 -10.96
CA THR A 70 -0.76 22.61 -10.05
C THR A 70 0.29 23.50 -9.39
N THR A 71 1.00 24.36 -10.15
CA THR A 71 2.01 25.26 -9.56
C THR A 71 1.43 26.37 -8.69
N LYS A 72 0.13 26.68 -8.82
CA LYS A 72 -0.61 27.60 -7.96
C LYS A 72 -1.30 26.92 -6.77
N GLY A 73 -1.15 25.61 -6.57
CA GLY A 73 -1.82 24.87 -5.50
C GLY A 73 -3.33 24.61 -5.74
N PHE A 74 -3.85 24.95 -6.91
CA PHE A 74 -5.27 24.76 -7.26
C PHE A 74 -5.55 23.32 -7.72
N TYR A 75 -5.25 22.34 -6.87
CA TYR A 75 -5.20 20.92 -7.24
C TYR A 75 -6.52 20.39 -7.83
N LEU A 76 -7.68 20.72 -7.26
CA LEU A 76 -8.98 20.33 -7.83
C LEU A 76 -9.22 20.89 -9.24
N LYS A 77 -8.77 22.12 -9.52
CA LYS A 77 -8.85 22.72 -10.86
C LYS A 77 -7.87 22.07 -11.83
N ALA A 78 -6.69 21.64 -11.36
CA ALA A 78 -5.75 20.88 -12.15
C ALA A 78 -6.31 19.49 -12.52
N ILE A 79 -6.85 18.75 -11.53
CA ILE A 79 -7.51 17.44 -11.73
C ILE A 79 -8.63 17.56 -12.76
N ALA A 80 -9.53 18.53 -12.61
CA ALA A 80 -10.65 18.73 -13.53
C ALA A 80 -10.21 18.96 -14.99
N VAL A 81 -9.10 19.67 -15.20
CA VAL A 81 -8.55 19.94 -16.54
C VAL A 81 -7.77 18.76 -17.09
N TYR A 82 -6.99 18.05 -16.27
CA TYR A 82 -6.32 16.81 -16.70
C TYR A 82 -7.32 15.69 -17.04
N LYS A 83 -8.49 15.63 -16.38
CA LYS A 83 -9.60 14.77 -16.82
C LYS A 83 -10.14 15.14 -18.21
N GLN A 84 -10.09 16.41 -18.63
CA GLN A 84 -10.43 16.76 -20.03
C GLN A 84 -9.35 16.29 -21.02
N VAL A 85 -8.07 16.25 -20.60
CA VAL A 85 -7.02 15.62 -21.41
C VAL A 85 -7.28 14.13 -21.58
N LEU A 86 -7.60 13.39 -20.51
CA LEU A 86 -7.90 11.96 -20.61
C LEU A 86 -9.15 11.62 -21.44
N LYS A 87 -10.16 12.51 -21.49
CA LYS A 87 -11.30 12.34 -22.41
C LYS A 87 -10.91 12.43 -23.89
N LEU A 88 -9.81 13.14 -24.19
CA LEU A 88 -9.25 13.21 -25.53
C LEU A 88 -8.31 12.01 -25.75
N ASP A 89 -7.29 11.88 -24.92
CA ASP A 89 -6.30 10.80 -24.97
C ASP A 89 -6.19 10.11 -23.60
N ASN A 90 -6.84 8.95 -23.49
CA ASN A 90 -6.84 8.09 -22.31
C ASN A 90 -5.62 7.16 -22.23
N THR A 91 -4.61 7.32 -23.09
CA THR A 91 -3.40 6.48 -23.08
C THR A 91 -2.17 7.20 -22.48
N SER A 92 -2.32 8.48 -22.17
CA SER A 92 -1.22 9.35 -21.74
C SER A 92 -0.77 9.08 -20.31
N LEU A 93 0.21 8.17 -20.15
CA LEU A 93 0.80 7.81 -18.85
C LEU A 93 1.32 9.03 -18.05
N GLU A 94 1.79 10.07 -18.74
CA GLU A 94 2.22 11.32 -18.10
C GLU A 94 1.05 12.04 -17.39
N ILE A 95 -0.16 12.00 -17.97
CA ILE A 95 -1.36 12.64 -17.42
C ILE A 95 -1.93 11.81 -16.27
N HIS A 96 -1.95 10.48 -16.40
CA HIS A 96 -2.27 9.57 -15.29
C HIS A 96 -1.34 9.81 -14.09
N ASN A 97 -0.03 9.93 -14.32
CA ASN A 97 0.93 10.16 -13.24
C ASN A 97 0.70 11.51 -12.53
N LYS A 98 0.43 12.58 -13.30
CA LYS A 98 0.06 13.90 -12.74
C LYS A 98 -1.25 13.86 -11.96
N LEU A 99 -2.22 13.06 -12.38
CA LEU A 99 -3.46 12.88 -11.65
C LEU A 99 -3.22 12.14 -10.34
N ALA A 100 -2.43 11.05 -10.36
CA ALA A 100 -2.03 10.32 -9.16
C ALA A 100 -1.33 11.23 -8.13
N ASP A 101 -0.32 12.00 -8.56
CA ASP A 101 0.36 13.01 -7.71
C ASP A 101 -0.62 14.00 -7.07
N LEU A 102 -1.62 14.47 -7.83
CA LEU A 102 -2.61 15.44 -7.38
C LEU A 102 -3.62 14.83 -6.41
N TYR A 103 -4.05 13.59 -6.64
CA TYR A 103 -4.93 12.86 -5.74
C TYR A 103 -4.23 12.53 -4.41
N THR A 104 -2.97 12.08 -4.45
CA THR A 104 -2.15 11.85 -3.26
C THR A 104 -2.03 13.14 -2.43
N LYS A 105 -1.74 14.28 -3.06
CA LYS A 105 -1.72 15.60 -2.38
C LYS A 105 -3.05 16.00 -1.75
N GLN A 106 -4.16 15.58 -2.37
CA GLN A 106 -5.52 15.81 -1.86
C GLN A 106 -6.00 14.73 -0.87
N ARG A 107 -5.15 13.75 -0.52
CA ARG A 107 -5.47 12.56 0.29
C ARG A 107 -6.61 11.70 -0.28
N LEU A 108 -6.83 11.77 -1.60
CA LEU A 108 -7.78 10.95 -2.34
C LEU A 108 -7.10 9.63 -2.75
N ILE A 109 -6.79 8.80 -1.74
CA ILE A 109 -5.92 7.62 -1.89
C ILE A 109 -6.47 6.64 -2.94
N ALA A 110 -7.77 6.32 -2.90
CA ALA A 110 -8.38 5.40 -3.85
C ALA A 110 -8.26 5.87 -5.32
N ASP A 111 -8.48 7.16 -5.59
CA ASP A 111 -8.28 7.74 -6.92
C ASP A 111 -6.80 7.68 -7.35
N ALA A 112 -5.87 7.99 -6.44
CA ALA A 112 -4.43 7.93 -6.70
C ALA A 112 -3.96 6.51 -7.08
N ILE A 113 -4.42 5.50 -6.33
CA ILE A 113 -4.17 4.08 -6.61
C ILE A 113 -4.81 3.66 -7.94
N GLY A 114 -5.99 4.18 -8.29
CA GLY A 114 -6.63 3.94 -9.59
C GLY A 114 -5.78 4.44 -10.77
N GLU A 115 -5.29 5.68 -10.70
CA GLU A 115 -4.43 6.26 -11.75
C GLU A 115 -3.07 5.54 -11.84
N HIS A 116 -2.43 5.22 -10.71
CA HIS A 116 -1.20 4.43 -10.71
C HIS A 116 -1.42 3.00 -11.24
N SER A 117 -2.56 2.36 -10.94
CA SER A 117 -2.90 1.03 -11.47
C SER A 117 -2.99 1.02 -12.99
N PHE A 118 -3.48 2.09 -13.61
CA PHE A 118 -3.50 2.21 -15.08
C PHE A 118 -2.07 2.19 -15.65
N ILE A 119 -1.15 2.95 -15.04
CA ILE A 119 0.26 3.01 -15.46
C ILE A 119 0.95 1.67 -15.24
N LEU A 120 0.72 1.03 -14.08
CA LEU A 120 1.28 -0.27 -13.73
C LEU A 120 0.89 -1.34 -14.76
N ASN A 121 -0.40 -1.44 -15.07
CA ASN A 121 -0.92 -2.36 -16.09
C ASN A 121 -0.33 -2.05 -17.49
N ALA A 122 -0.01 -0.79 -17.79
CA ALA A 122 0.62 -0.40 -19.06
C ALA A 122 2.13 -0.71 -19.10
N TYR A 123 2.81 -0.78 -17.96
CA TYR A 123 4.20 -1.25 -17.86
C TYR A 123 4.28 -2.78 -17.94
N GLU A 124 3.44 -3.50 -17.20
CA GLU A 124 3.35 -4.96 -17.25
C GLU A 124 3.07 -5.47 -18.68
N LYS A 125 2.08 -4.90 -19.38
CA LYS A 125 1.77 -5.22 -20.79
C LYS A 125 2.92 -4.93 -21.78
N LYS A 126 3.93 -4.16 -21.38
CA LYS A 126 5.10 -3.81 -22.19
C LYS A 126 6.38 -4.53 -21.73
N GLY A 127 6.29 -5.45 -20.77
CA GLY A 127 7.46 -6.13 -20.18
C GLY A 127 8.40 -5.19 -19.40
N ARG A 128 7.90 -4.03 -18.97
CA ARG A 128 8.66 -2.99 -18.26
C ARG A 128 8.70 -3.28 -16.76
N THR A 129 9.31 -4.40 -16.41
CA THR A 129 9.27 -4.96 -15.04
C THR A 129 9.92 -4.03 -14.01
N SER A 130 11.00 -3.34 -14.37
CA SER A 130 11.66 -2.36 -13.47
C SER A 130 10.75 -1.17 -13.18
N GLU A 131 10.16 -0.53 -14.20
CA GLU A 131 9.26 0.61 -13.98
C GLU A 131 7.95 0.19 -13.28
N ALA A 132 7.47 -1.03 -13.51
CA ALA A 132 6.34 -1.62 -12.79
C ALA A 132 6.66 -1.79 -11.29
N PHE A 133 7.85 -2.31 -10.96
CA PHE A 133 8.31 -2.50 -9.58
C PHE A 133 8.46 -1.19 -8.82
N ASP A 134 9.16 -0.20 -9.41
CA ASP A 134 9.33 1.12 -8.79
C ASP A 134 8.00 1.86 -8.57
N LEU A 135 7.04 1.66 -9.48
CA LEU A 135 5.70 2.22 -9.34
C LEU A 135 4.89 1.52 -8.25
N LEU A 136 4.97 0.20 -8.17
CA LEU A 136 4.24 -0.60 -7.18
C LEU A 136 4.75 -0.33 -5.76
N LYS A 137 6.06 -0.08 -5.57
CA LYS A 137 6.61 0.44 -4.31
C LYS A 137 5.95 1.77 -3.91
N LYS A 138 5.88 2.75 -4.82
CA LYS A 138 5.20 4.03 -4.56
C LYS A 138 3.72 3.86 -4.23
N MET A 139 3.04 2.88 -4.84
CA MET A 139 1.64 2.58 -4.50
C MET A 139 1.51 2.06 -3.06
N VAL A 140 2.44 1.23 -2.59
CA VAL A 140 2.51 0.78 -1.19
C VAL A 140 2.91 1.93 -0.24
N ASP A 141 3.77 2.86 -0.65
CA ASP A 141 4.09 4.06 0.13
C ASP A 141 2.87 5.00 0.31
N VAL A 142 2.00 5.05 -0.72
CA VAL A 142 0.75 5.84 -0.71
C VAL A 142 -0.37 5.19 0.12
N ASP A 143 -0.46 3.86 0.14
CA ASP A 143 -1.46 3.09 0.89
C ASP A 143 -0.82 1.86 1.57
N SER A 144 -0.09 2.11 2.66
CA SER A 144 0.75 1.11 3.35
C SER A 144 -0.02 0.02 4.08
N GLU A 145 -1.32 0.21 4.31
CA GLU A 145 -2.21 -0.78 4.92
C GLU A 145 -2.94 -1.65 3.87
N ASN A 146 -2.66 -1.45 2.58
CA ASN A 146 -3.28 -2.18 1.49
C ASN A 146 -2.62 -3.56 1.27
N ALA A 147 -3.21 -4.58 1.86
CA ALA A 147 -2.80 -5.97 1.65
C ALA A 147 -2.83 -6.43 0.19
N GLY A 148 -3.67 -5.84 -0.67
CA GLY A 148 -3.67 -6.16 -2.10
C GLY A 148 -2.43 -5.64 -2.83
N LEU A 149 -1.98 -4.42 -2.49
CA LEU A 149 -0.78 -3.82 -3.08
C LEU A 149 0.49 -4.50 -2.57
N LYS A 150 0.57 -4.78 -1.27
CA LYS A 150 1.69 -5.52 -0.67
C LYS A 150 1.80 -6.95 -1.20
N LEU A 151 0.68 -7.64 -1.39
CA LEU A 151 0.68 -8.97 -2.01
C LEU A 151 1.23 -8.93 -3.45
N ARG A 152 0.73 -8.00 -4.28
CA ARG A 152 1.23 -7.83 -5.66
C ARG A 152 2.71 -7.43 -5.70
N LEU A 153 3.21 -6.70 -4.69
CA LEU A 153 4.62 -6.35 -4.56
C LEU A 153 5.47 -7.57 -4.21
N ALA A 154 5.01 -8.40 -3.26
CA ALA A 154 5.64 -9.68 -2.92
C ALA A 154 5.71 -10.62 -4.15
N ASP A 155 4.62 -10.76 -4.90
CA ASP A 155 4.59 -11.53 -6.16
C ASP A 155 5.61 -11.03 -7.19
N MET A 156 5.86 -9.72 -7.22
CA MET A 156 6.85 -9.11 -8.12
C MET A 156 8.28 -9.31 -7.60
N GLN A 157 8.50 -9.26 -6.29
CA GLN A 157 9.78 -9.56 -5.65
C GLN A 157 10.18 -11.03 -5.84
N LYS A 158 9.26 -11.97 -5.59
CA LYS A 158 9.39 -13.41 -5.86
C LYS A 158 9.83 -13.65 -7.31
N LYS A 159 9.16 -13.03 -8.29
CA LYS A 159 9.50 -13.12 -9.73
C LYS A 159 10.85 -12.49 -10.10
N LEU A 160 11.34 -11.53 -9.32
CA LEU A 160 12.63 -10.87 -9.53
C LEU A 160 13.78 -11.53 -8.77
N GLY A 161 13.51 -12.58 -7.97
CA GLY A 161 14.50 -13.29 -7.16
C GLY A 161 14.77 -12.70 -5.78
N TYR A 162 14.02 -11.68 -5.35
CA TYR A 162 14.09 -11.10 -4.01
C TYR A 162 13.22 -11.90 -3.03
N ALA A 163 13.59 -13.16 -2.79
CA ALA A 163 12.78 -14.12 -2.04
C ALA A 163 12.52 -13.69 -0.59
N ASP A 164 13.56 -13.25 0.14
CA ASP A 164 13.45 -12.85 1.55
C ASP A 164 12.52 -11.64 1.72
N ASP A 165 12.72 -10.57 0.93
CA ASP A 165 11.87 -9.39 0.96
C ASP A 165 10.40 -9.72 0.61
N ALA A 166 10.19 -10.65 -0.33
CA ALA A 166 8.85 -11.09 -0.72
C ALA A 166 8.17 -11.82 0.45
N LEU A 167 8.90 -12.70 1.13
CA LEU A 167 8.41 -13.51 2.23
C LEU A 167 8.00 -12.64 3.44
N ASP A 168 8.76 -11.60 3.76
CA ASP A 168 8.38 -10.62 4.80
C ASP A 168 7.05 -9.90 4.45
N LEU A 169 6.86 -9.51 3.19
CA LEU A 169 5.57 -8.93 2.75
C LEU A 169 4.43 -9.96 2.76
N TYR A 170 4.69 -11.21 2.36
CA TYR A 170 3.70 -12.28 2.42
C TYR A 170 3.27 -12.55 3.86
N CYS A 171 4.20 -12.69 4.81
CA CYS A 171 3.90 -12.83 6.24
C CYS A 171 3.05 -11.68 6.78
N TRP A 172 3.35 -10.43 6.40
CA TRP A 172 2.52 -9.28 6.75
C TRP A 172 1.10 -9.37 6.16
N VAL A 173 0.96 -9.80 4.91
CA VAL A 173 -0.35 -9.98 4.25
C VAL A 173 -1.16 -11.10 4.92
N LEU A 174 -0.50 -12.20 5.29
CA LEU A 174 -1.09 -13.32 6.01
C LEU A 174 -1.67 -12.89 7.35
N GLN A 175 -0.89 -12.16 8.16
CA GLN A 175 -1.38 -11.58 9.42
C GLN A 175 -2.62 -10.70 9.20
N LYS A 176 -2.66 -9.88 8.15
CA LYS A 176 -3.83 -9.05 7.81
C LYS A 176 -5.03 -9.85 7.27
N PHE A 177 -4.84 -11.04 6.71
CA PHE A 177 -5.93 -11.93 6.31
C PHE A 177 -6.51 -12.67 7.53
N LEU A 178 -5.66 -13.25 8.38
CA LEU A 178 -6.06 -13.90 9.63
C LEU A 178 -6.81 -12.93 10.56
N ALA A 179 -6.25 -11.73 10.81
CA ALA A 179 -6.91 -10.69 11.62
C ALA A 179 -8.25 -10.16 11.04
N LYS A 180 -8.56 -10.50 9.78
CA LYS A 180 -9.84 -10.16 9.12
C LYS A 180 -10.73 -11.39 8.90
N GLY A 181 -10.40 -12.54 9.51
CA GLY A 181 -11.13 -13.81 9.37
C GLY A 181 -11.13 -14.40 7.96
N LYS A 182 -10.17 -14.01 7.09
CA LYS A 182 -10.07 -14.48 5.70
C LYS A 182 -9.23 -15.75 5.62
N VAL A 183 -9.61 -16.76 6.39
CA VAL A 183 -8.83 -17.98 6.64
C VAL A 183 -8.47 -18.68 5.33
N GLU A 184 -9.41 -18.82 4.40
CA GLU A 184 -9.19 -19.50 3.11
C GLU A 184 -8.15 -18.77 2.24
N LYS A 185 -8.08 -17.43 2.34
CA LYS A 185 -7.07 -16.64 1.61
C LYS A 185 -5.70 -16.74 2.24
N ALA A 186 -5.63 -16.88 3.56
CA ALA A 186 -4.37 -17.14 4.25
C ALA A 186 -3.88 -18.56 3.97
N GLU A 187 -4.77 -19.56 4.02
CA GLU A 187 -4.47 -20.98 3.73
C GLU A 187 -3.94 -21.17 2.31
N ASN A 188 -4.61 -20.59 1.31
CA ASN A 188 -4.17 -20.69 -0.10
C ASN A 188 -2.79 -20.04 -0.31
N LEU A 189 -2.53 -18.89 0.32
CA LEU A 189 -1.23 -18.21 0.22
C LEU A 189 -0.12 -18.98 0.93
N LEU A 190 -0.38 -19.49 2.14
CA LEU A 190 0.55 -20.36 2.86
C LEU A 190 0.84 -21.66 2.11
N SER A 191 -0.17 -22.24 1.45
CA SER A 191 -0.01 -23.44 0.64
C SER A 191 0.89 -23.21 -0.58
N ASP A 192 0.78 -22.04 -1.26
CA ASP A 192 1.70 -21.65 -2.34
C ASP A 192 3.13 -21.46 -1.82
N LEU A 193 3.28 -20.76 -0.69
CA LEU A 193 4.60 -20.51 -0.09
C LEU A 193 5.27 -21.79 0.41
N TYR A 194 4.52 -22.76 0.93
CA TYR A 194 5.04 -24.04 1.38
C TYR A 194 5.62 -24.89 0.24
N LEU A 195 5.16 -24.71 -1.01
CA LEU A 195 5.74 -25.41 -2.17
C LEU A 195 7.18 -24.94 -2.48
N ASP A 196 7.46 -23.65 -2.27
CA ASP A 196 8.78 -23.05 -2.50
C ASP A 196 9.66 -23.05 -1.23
N HIS A 197 9.04 -22.99 -0.05
CA HIS A 197 9.68 -22.83 1.25
C HIS A 197 9.11 -23.81 2.30
N PRO A 198 9.24 -25.14 2.10
CA PRO A 198 8.62 -26.14 2.98
C PRO A 198 9.18 -26.14 4.41
N THR A 199 10.38 -25.61 4.61
CA THR A 199 11.06 -25.54 5.92
C THR A 199 11.13 -24.12 6.49
N ASP A 200 10.38 -23.14 5.98
CA ASP A 200 10.31 -21.82 6.61
C ASP A 200 9.36 -21.87 7.82
N GLU A 201 9.91 -21.55 9.00
CA GLU A 201 9.22 -21.54 10.28
C GLU A 201 7.88 -20.78 10.21
N ARG A 202 7.86 -19.60 9.59
CA ARG A 202 6.70 -18.70 9.54
C ARG A 202 5.57 -19.26 8.67
N VAL A 203 5.93 -20.01 7.62
CA VAL A 203 4.98 -20.69 6.74
C VAL A 203 4.37 -21.90 7.47
N LEU A 204 5.19 -22.69 8.14
CA LEU A 204 4.73 -23.84 8.92
C LEU A 204 3.87 -23.42 10.12
N GLU A 205 4.28 -22.41 10.89
CA GLU A 205 3.48 -21.82 11.97
C GLU A 205 2.08 -21.41 11.48
N GLY A 206 2.00 -20.70 10.35
CA GLY A 206 0.74 -20.26 9.77
C GLY A 206 -0.16 -21.44 9.36
N LEU A 207 0.42 -22.49 8.77
CA LEU A 207 -0.31 -23.70 8.40
C LEU A 207 -0.79 -24.49 9.63
N VAL A 208 0.02 -24.60 10.67
CA VAL A 208 -0.35 -25.24 11.95
C VAL A 208 -1.53 -24.50 12.59
N VAL A 209 -1.48 -23.17 12.68
CA VAL A 209 -2.57 -22.35 13.24
C VAL A 209 -3.87 -22.54 12.45
N ILE A 210 -3.83 -22.41 11.12
CA ILE A 210 -5.04 -22.54 10.28
C ILE A 210 -5.64 -23.94 10.36
N ASN A 211 -4.84 -25.00 10.26
CA ASN A 211 -5.37 -26.36 10.28
C ASN A 211 -5.88 -26.75 11.68
N ARG A 212 -5.32 -26.18 12.75
CA ARG A 212 -5.86 -26.26 14.11
C ARG A 212 -7.24 -25.59 14.22
N GLU A 213 -7.38 -24.36 13.73
CA GLU A 213 -8.68 -23.64 13.72
C GLU A 213 -9.74 -24.39 12.90
N LYS A 214 -9.36 -24.90 11.72
CA LYS A 214 -10.25 -25.69 10.85
C LYS A 214 -10.54 -27.11 11.37
N SER A 215 -9.88 -27.55 12.45
CA SER A 215 -9.95 -28.92 12.98
C SER A 215 -9.57 -30.01 11.96
N ASP A 216 -8.70 -29.70 10.99
CA ASP A 216 -8.11 -30.69 10.10
C ASP A 216 -6.90 -31.33 10.81
N ILE A 217 -7.19 -32.31 11.66
CA ILE A 217 -6.19 -32.99 12.50
C ILE A 217 -5.08 -33.63 11.65
N SER A 218 -5.41 -34.12 10.44
CA SER A 218 -4.45 -34.77 9.54
C SER A 218 -3.40 -33.77 9.05
N ARG A 219 -3.83 -32.63 8.48
CA ARG A 219 -2.91 -31.59 8.03
C ARG A 219 -2.20 -30.91 9.20
N PHE A 220 -2.92 -30.63 10.28
CA PHE A 220 -2.36 -30.04 11.50
C PHE A 220 -1.21 -30.88 12.06
N THR A 221 -1.40 -32.19 12.24
CA THR A 221 -0.34 -33.07 12.77
C THR A 221 0.81 -33.28 11.79
N GLY A 222 0.55 -33.23 10.47
CA GLY A 222 1.59 -33.22 9.44
C GLY A 222 2.53 -32.01 9.56
N TYR A 223 1.98 -30.79 9.42
CA TYR A 223 2.77 -29.57 9.49
C TYR A 223 3.38 -29.32 10.88
N ALA A 224 2.68 -29.67 11.96
CA ALA A 224 3.25 -29.62 13.30
C ALA A 224 4.41 -30.62 13.45
N GLY A 225 4.34 -31.77 12.77
CA GLY A 225 5.41 -32.74 12.67
C GLY A 225 6.71 -32.14 12.13
N GLU A 226 6.63 -31.39 11.04
CA GLU A 226 7.78 -30.71 10.41
C GLU A 226 8.29 -29.55 11.27
N LEU A 227 7.40 -28.75 11.84
CA LEU A 227 7.75 -27.62 12.71
C LEU A 227 8.40 -28.07 14.04
N MET A 228 7.99 -29.22 14.60
CA MET A 228 8.66 -29.82 15.76
C MET A 228 10.11 -30.19 15.48
N ASP A 229 10.44 -30.67 14.27
CA ASP A 229 11.82 -30.99 13.91
C ASP A 229 12.66 -29.70 13.83
N ILE A 230 12.14 -28.63 13.22
CA ILE A 230 12.80 -27.32 13.14
C ILE A 230 13.07 -26.76 14.55
N TYR A 231 12.09 -26.76 15.47
CA TYR A 231 12.31 -26.28 16.83
C TYR A 231 13.32 -27.12 17.61
N LYS A 232 13.35 -28.44 17.37
CA LYS A 232 14.34 -29.34 17.99
C LYS A 232 15.75 -29.08 17.48
N GLU A 233 15.93 -28.88 16.17
CA GLU A 233 17.22 -28.54 15.55
C GLU A 233 17.69 -27.13 15.92
N GLY A 234 16.78 -26.17 16.05
CA GLY A 234 17.07 -24.79 16.46
C GLY A 234 17.31 -24.58 17.96
N GLY A 235 17.00 -25.57 18.81
CA GLY A 235 17.08 -25.44 20.27
C GLY A 235 15.97 -24.58 20.89
N GLU A 236 14.87 -24.37 20.17
CA GLU A 236 13.70 -23.58 20.60
C GLU A 236 12.79 -24.42 21.51
N LEU A 237 13.33 -24.88 22.64
CA LEU A 237 12.70 -25.91 23.49
C LEU A 237 11.33 -25.47 24.06
N GLU A 238 11.15 -24.19 24.38
CA GLU A 238 9.87 -23.64 24.84
C GLU A 238 8.78 -23.72 23.75
N LYS A 239 9.13 -23.36 22.50
CA LYS A 239 8.22 -23.47 21.35
C LYS A 239 7.89 -24.92 21.06
N LEU A 240 8.89 -25.81 21.14
CA LEU A 240 8.73 -27.26 20.97
C LEU A 240 7.76 -27.84 22.01
N GLU A 241 7.97 -27.53 23.29
CA GLU A 241 7.12 -28.03 24.39
C GLU A 241 5.66 -27.58 24.21
N ALA A 242 5.45 -26.31 23.88
CA ALA A 242 4.12 -25.75 23.62
C ALA A 242 3.45 -26.40 22.39
N LEU A 243 4.21 -26.63 21.31
CA LEU A 243 3.71 -27.30 20.10
C LEU A 243 3.34 -28.76 20.39
N CYS A 244 4.19 -29.53 21.06
CA CYS A 244 3.92 -30.93 21.44
C CYS A 244 2.65 -31.03 22.30
N ARG A 245 2.48 -30.15 23.29
CA ARG A 245 1.23 -30.07 24.09
C ARG A 245 0.02 -29.81 23.21
N SER A 246 0.08 -28.82 22.32
CA SER A 246 -1.03 -28.49 21.40
C SER A 246 -1.38 -29.61 20.42
N VAL A 247 -0.41 -30.46 20.06
CA VAL A 247 -0.62 -31.65 19.24
C VAL A 247 -1.36 -32.72 20.05
N LEU A 248 -0.91 -33.00 21.28
CA LEU A 248 -1.51 -34.01 22.15
C LEU A 248 -2.92 -33.63 22.65
N GLU A 249 -3.28 -32.34 22.69
CA GLU A 249 -4.66 -31.88 22.93
C GLU A 249 -5.66 -32.38 21.87
N LEU A 250 -5.23 -32.49 20.61
CA LEU A 250 -6.09 -32.83 19.46
C LEU A 250 -5.85 -34.24 18.92
N ALA A 251 -4.65 -34.78 19.12
CA ALA A 251 -4.26 -36.14 18.77
C ALA A 251 -3.47 -36.76 19.95
N PRO A 252 -4.15 -37.25 21.00
CA PRO A 252 -3.50 -37.81 22.19
C PRO A 252 -2.59 -39.02 21.88
N ASP A 253 -2.89 -39.75 20.82
CA ASP A 253 -2.14 -40.93 20.36
C ASP A 253 -0.94 -40.57 19.45
N ASN A 254 -0.55 -39.29 19.34
CA ASN A 254 0.57 -38.86 18.51
C ASN A 254 1.92 -39.22 19.15
N GLU A 255 2.48 -40.36 18.74
CA GLU A 255 3.76 -40.89 19.25
C GLU A 255 4.89 -39.85 19.16
N LYS A 256 5.05 -39.13 18.04
CA LYS A 256 6.12 -38.15 17.84
C LYS A 256 6.08 -37.01 18.87
N ALA A 257 4.90 -36.45 19.12
CA ALA A 257 4.74 -35.38 20.11
C ALA A 257 4.90 -35.90 21.56
N GLY A 258 4.44 -37.13 21.83
CA GLY A 258 4.61 -37.78 23.14
C GLY A 258 6.07 -38.07 23.48
N GLU A 259 6.83 -38.63 22.53
CA GLU A 259 8.26 -38.90 22.69
C GLU A 259 9.09 -37.62 22.86
N ALA A 260 8.81 -36.58 22.06
CA ALA A 260 9.49 -35.30 22.17
C ALA A 260 9.25 -34.63 23.54
N LEU A 261 8.01 -34.62 24.01
CA LEU A 261 7.67 -34.04 25.32
C LEU A 261 8.26 -34.86 26.48
N ALA A 262 8.36 -36.18 26.36
CA ALA A 262 9.01 -37.03 27.36
C ALA A 262 10.53 -36.80 27.43
N GLN A 263 11.19 -36.57 26.28
CA GLN A 263 12.62 -36.23 26.23
C GLN A 263 12.91 -34.91 26.94
N LEU A 264 12.13 -33.86 26.65
CA LEU A 264 12.27 -32.55 27.30
C LEU A 264 12.13 -32.63 28.83
N ASN A 265 11.11 -33.34 29.33
CA ASN A 265 10.93 -33.50 30.78
C ASN A 265 12.06 -34.31 31.44
N GLY A 266 12.60 -35.33 30.74
CA GLY A 266 13.72 -36.14 31.24
C GLY A 266 15.06 -35.40 31.27
N GLU A 267 15.26 -34.41 30.40
CA GLU A 267 16.45 -33.53 30.44
C GLU A 267 16.39 -32.53 31.60
N VAL A 268 15.19 -32.05 31.98
CA VAL A 268 14.99 -31.18 33.15
C VAL A 268 15.23 -31.89 34.49
N GLU A 269 14.99 -33.20 34.59
CA GLU A 269 15.39 -34.01 35.74
C GLU A 269 16.89 -34.39 35.74
N GLY A 270 17.65 -33.97 34.72
CA GLY A 270 19.02 -34.41 34.44
C GLY A 270 20.16 -33.61 35.05
N GLU A 271 19.91 -32.43 35.63
CA GLU A 271 20.89 -31.67 36.41
C GLU A 271 20.71 -31.92 37.92
N PRO A 272 21.47 -32.85 38.54
CA PRO A 272 21.56 -32.92 39.98
C PRO A 272 22.35 -31.71 40.49
N ASP A 273 21.62 -30.66 40.87
CA ASP A 273 22.17 -29.57 41.68
C ASP A 273 22.90 -30.19 42.89
N GLY A 274 24.13 -29.71 43.14
CA GLY A 274 25.05 -30.37 44.04
C GLY A 274 24.49 -30.41 45.45
N MET A 275 24.29 -31.62 46.00
CA MET A 275 23.81 -31.78 47.39
C MET A 275 24.70 -30.94 48.32
N PRO A 276 24.12 -30.08 49.18
CA PRO A 276 24.91 -29.29 50.12
C PRO A 276 25.62 -30.24 51.08
N GLU A 277 26.94 -30.09 51.20
CA GLU A 277 27.78 -30.88 52.10
C GLU A 277 27.37 -30.58 53.56
N GLU A 278 27.11 -31.64 54.34
CA GLU A 278 26.65 -31.53 55.72
C GLU A 278 27.73 -30.89 56.60
N VAL A 279 27.43 -29.74 57.20
CA VAL A 279 28.27 -29.09 58.21
C VAL A 279 27.71 -29.44 59.59
N GLU A 280 28.45 -30.25 60.35
CA GLU A 280 28.14 -30.51 61.76
C GLU A 280 28.32 -29.24 62.63
N PRO A 281 27.57 -29.08 63.73
CA PRO A 281 27.57 -27.86 64.52
C PRO A 281 28.68 -27.83 65.58
N GLU A 282 29.41 -26.71 65.67
CA GLU A 282 30.10 -26.32 66.90
C GLU A 282 29.37 -25.13 67.54
N GLU A 283 28.94 -25.30 68.80
CA GLU A 283 28.47 -24.21 69.65
C GLU A 283 29.66 -23.37 70.13
N GLU A 284 29.54 -22.04 70.12
CA GLU A 284 29.92 -21.21 71.27
C GLU A 284 29.31 -19.80 71.16
N VAL A 285 28.74 -19.29 72.27
CA VAL A 285 28.26 -17.92 72.48
C VAL A 285 28.94 -17.41 73.76
N PRO A 286 29.41 -16.15 73.83
CA PRO A 286 28.69 -15.10 74.58
C PRO A 286 28.48 -13.82 73.72
N GLU A 287 27.41 -13.02 73.90
CA GLU A 287 27.27 -11.89 74.87
C GLU A 287 28.43 -10.87 74.82
N GLU A 288 28.28 -9.53 74.84
CA GLU A 288 27.12 -8.62 74.89
C GLU A 288 27.26 -7.59 73.71
N GLU A 289 26.56 -6.46 73.54
CA GLU A 289 25.72 -5.59 74.39
C GLU A 289 24.52 -5.03 73.55
N SER A 290 24.03 -3.82 73.82
CA SER A 290 22.97 -3.13 73.06
C SER A 290 23.22 -1.63 72.97
N VAL A 291 22.98 -0.98 71.81
CA VAL A 291 22.50 0.43 71.75
C VAL A 291 21.69 0.70 70.48
N VAL A 292 20.49 1.25 70.67
CA VAL A 292 19.72 2.11 69.74
C VAL A 292 19.41 3.35 70.61
N PRO A 293 19.54 4.63 70.18
CA PRO A 293 18.62 5.18 69.18
C PRO A 293 18.99 6.45 68.38
N GLU A 294 18.00 6.85 67.57
CA GLU A 294 17.57 8.22 67.28
C GLU A 294 18.28 9.10 66.23
N ALA A 295 17.59 10.20 65.90
CA ALA A 295 17.61 10.88 64.60
C ALA A 295 17.88 12.39 64.72
N ALA A 296 18.30 13.00 63.61
CA ALA A 296 18.19 14.43 63.23
C ALA A 296 18.97 14.60 61.90
N GLN A 297 18.34 14.96 60.78
CA GLN A 297 18.00 16.32 60.31
C GLN A 297 19.15 17.08 59.63
N ASP A 298 18.81 17.66 58.47
CA ASP A 298 19.37 18.81 57.77
C ASP A 298 20.89 18.88 57.46
N GLU A 299 21.23 18.97 56.16
CA GLU A 299 21.64 20.24 55.54
C GLU A 299 21.78 20.11 54.00
N GLU A 300 21.00 20.92 53.27
CA GLU A 300 21.42 21.53 51.99
C GLU A 300 22.28 22.79 52.34
N PRO A 301 23.14 23.35 51.46
CA PRO A 301 22.73 23.79 50.12
C PRO A 301 23.82 23.93 49.02
N GLU A 302 23.40 24.58 47.92
CA GLU A 302 24.16 25.25 46.84
C GLU A 302 24.94 24.39 45.84
N GLU A 303 25.01 24.65 44.53
CA GLU A 303 24.35 25.48 43.48
C GLU A 303 25.44 25.77 42.41
N THR A 304 25.05 26.27 41.22
CA THR A 304 25.84 26.82 40.09
C THR A 304 26.12 25.83 38.95
N ALA A 305 25.91 26.16 37.66
CA ALA A 305 25.27 27.34 37.05
C ALA A 305 24.62 27.03 35.68
N LYS A 306 23.90 28.02 35.15
CA LYS A 306 22.93 27.99 34.02
C LYS A 306 23.56 28.04 32.60
N PRO A 307 22.78 27.72 31.55
CA PRO A 307 23.05 28.16 30.17
C PRO A 307 22.68 29.64 29.94
N GLU A 308 23.27 30.26 28.91
CA GLU A 308 23.00 31.65 28.49
C GLU A 308 21.90 31.78 27.42
N GLU A 309 21.28 32.95 27.41
CA GLU A 309 20.20 33.41 26.52
C GLU A 309 20.63 34.75 25.89
N VAL A 310 20.21 35.06 24.65
CA VAL A 310 20.38 36.39 24.05
C VAL A 310 19.08 36.82 23.35
N ALA A 311 18.69 38.07 23.57
CA ALA A 311 17.34 38.61 23.38
C ALA A 311 17.14 39.47 22.11
N GLU A 312 15.85 39.61 21.71
CA GLU A 312 15.09 40.79 21.20
C GLU A 312 15.73 41.81 20.19
N GLU A 313 15.03 42.69 19.46
CA GLU A 313 13.65 43.25 19.45
C GLU A 313 13.08 43.22 17.98
N GLY A 314 11.86 43.65 17.60
CA GLY A 314 10.83 44.47 18.27
C GLY A 314 9.51 44.62 17.46
N VAL A 315 8.68 45.60 17.84
CA VAL A 315 7.20 45.64 17.68
C VAL A 315 6.66 46.34 16.41
N GLY A 316 5.45 45.97 15.95
CA GLY A 316 4.70 46.66 14.87
C GLY A 316 3.17 46.37 14.79
N THR A 317 2.40 46.97 15.70
CA THR A 317 0.94 47.30 15.74
C THR A 317 -0.07 46.89 14.63
N GLU A 318 -1.27 46.46 15.11
CA GLU A 318 -2.66 46.69 14.59
C GLU A 318 -3.02 46.21 13.16
N GLU A 319 -4.17 45.58 12.88
CA GLU A 319 -5.55 46.06 13.12
C GLU A 319 -6.56 44.88 13.10
N ALA A 320 -7.67 44.97 13.85
CA ALA A 320 -8.68 43.92 13.94
C ALA A 320 -9.89 44.16 13.02
N VAL A 321 -10.21 43.19 12.15
CA VAL A 321 -11.41 43.21 11.29
C VAL A 321 -12.45 42.22 11.80
N LYS A 322 -13.71 42.66 11.91
CA LYS A 322 -14.87 41.90 12.38
C LYS A 322 -15.33 40.86 11.34
N PRO A 323 -15.99 39.75 11.75
CA PRO A 323 -16.65 38.85 10.81
C PRO A 323 -17.96 39.46 10.29
N GLU A 324 -18.14 39.49 8.96
CA GLU A 324 -19.42 39.81 8.32
C GLU A 324 -20.30 38.57 8.08
N GLU A 325 -21.59 38.84 7.83
CA GLU A 325 -22.73 37.94 7.94
C GLU A 325 -22.71 36.63 7.14
N ALA A 326 -23.37 35.63 7.71
CA ALA A 326 -23.67 34.35 7.05
C ALA A 326 -24.73 34.52 5.94
N VAL A 327 -24.37 34.15 4.71
CA VAL A 327 -25.33 33.99 3.60
C VAL A 327 -25.94 32.59 3.65
N LYS A 328 -27.28 32.52 3.58
CA LYS A 328 -28.05 31.26 3.58
C LYS A 328 -27.85 30.49 2.26
N PRO A 329 -27.92 29.15 2.26
CA PRO A 329 -27.92 28.36 1.02
C PRO A 329 -29.25 28.51 0.27
N GLU A 330 -29.17 28.77 -1.04
CA GLU A 330 -30.32 28.67 -1.95
C GLU A 330 -30.65 27.21 -2.30
N GLU A 331 -31.91 26.95 -2.65
CA GLU A 331 -32.45 25.61 -2.89
C GLU A 331 -31.85 24.94 -4.15
N ALA A 332 -31.37 23.70 -3.99
CA ALA A 332 -31.01 22.86 -5.11
C ALA A 332 -32.25 22.19 -5.73
N VAL A 333 -32.62 22.62 -6.93
CA VAL A 333 -33.69 22.01 -7.74
C VAL A 333 -33.31 20.58 -8.12
N LYS A 334 -34.17 19.60 -7.81
CA LYS A 334 -34.03 18.20 -8.23
C LYS A 334 -34.31 18.06 -9.74
N PRO A 335 -33.50 17.30 -10.50
CA PRO A 335 -33.97 16.64 -11.71
C PRO A 335 -34.58 15.26 -11.36
N GLU A 336 -35.83 15.05 -11.76
CA GLU A 336 -36.44 13.70 -11.80
C GLU A 336 -35.95 12.93 -13.03
N GLY A 337 -35.91 11.59 -12.94
CA GLY A 337 -35.80 10.71 -14.10
C GLY A 337 -34.43 10.04 -14.32
N ALA A 338 -34.20 8.93 -13.63
CA ALA A 338 -33.32 7.86 -14.07
C ALA A 338 -33.94 6.51 -13.63
N ALA A 339 -33.89 5.51 -14.50
CA ALA A 339 -34.60 4.23 -14.31
C ALA A 339 -33.96 3.33 -13.25
N GLU A 340 -34.72 2.35 -12.78
CA GLU A 340 -34.27 1.26 -11.92
C GLU A 340 -33.20 0.40 -12.63
N PRO A 341 -32.21 -0.15 -11.91
CA PRO A 341 -31.21 -1.03 -12.50
C PRO A 341 -31.78 -2.44 -12.72
N GLU A 342 -31.67 -2.96 -13.94
CA GLU A 342 -31.94 -4.37 -14.24
C GLU A 342 -30.92 -5.30 -13.55
N GLU A 343 -31.33 -6.53 -13.27
CA GLU A 343 -30.52 -7.54 -12.60
C GLU A 343 -29.25 -7.90 -13.39
N ALA A 344 -28.13 -8.08 -12.69
CA ALA A 344 -26.88 -8.53 -13.30
C ALA A 344 -26.95 -10.04 -13.58
N VAL A 345 -26.96 -10.41 -14.85
CA VAL A 345 -26.81 -11.80 -15.30
C VAL A 345 -25.32 -12.20 -15.22
N GLU A 346 -25.03 -13.30 -14.52
CA GLU A 346 -23.69 -13.87 -14.45
C GLU A 346 -23.27 -14.48 -15.81
N PRO A 347 -22.02 -14.30 -16.28
CA PRO A 347 -21.54 -14.97 -17.47
C PRO A 347 -21.18 -16.44 -17.16
N GLU A 348 -21.86 -17.38 -17.81
CA GLU A 348 -21.53 -18.80 -17.75
C GLU A 348 -20.12 -19.11 -18.28
N GLY A 349 -19.56 -20.22 -17.82
CA GLY A 349 -18.18 -20.61 -18.10
C GLY A 349 -17.90 -20.89 -19.57
N PHE A 350 -16.73 -20.43 -20.04
CA PHE A 350 -16.22 -20.74 -21.37
C PHE A 350 -15.21 -21.89 -21.27
N GLU A 351 -15.70 -23.13 -21.40
CA GLU A 351 -14.83 -24.29 -21.57
C GLU A 351 -14.15 -24.23 -22.94
N VAL A 352 -12.82 -24.34 -22.97
CA VAL A 352 -12.05 -24.46 -24.22
C VAL A 352 -11.57 -25.90 -24.32
N GLU A 353 -12.26 -26.69 -25.14
CA GLU A 353 -11.77 -27.99 -25.57
C GLU A 353 -10.49 -27.81 -26.39
N ILE A 354 -9.41 -28.46 -25.98
CA ILE A 354 -8.15 -28.51 -26.75
C ILE A 354 -8.14 -29.84 -27.50
N GLU A 355 -8.55 -29.82 -28.77
CA GLU A 355 -8.34 -30.96 -29.65
C GLU A 355 -6.85 -31.11 -29.96
N ALA A 356 -6.28 -32.26 -29.61
CA ALA A 356 -4.89 -32.59 -29.89
C ALA A 356 -4.77 -33.21 -31.30
N GLU A 357 -4.38 -32.39 -32.29
CA GLU A 357 -3.97 -32.93 -33.59
C GLU A 357 -2.68 -33.75 -33.45
N THR A 358 -2.80 -35.05 -33.66
CA THR A 358 -1.69 -36.00 -33.74
C THR A 358 -0.86 -35.72 -34.99
N GLY A 359 0.46 -35.53 -34.82
CA GLY A 359 1.36 -35.29 -35.96
C GLY A 359 1.46 -36.49 -36.90
N GLU A 360 1.32 -36.22 -38.21
CA GLU A 360 1.66 -37.17 -39.27
C GLU A 360 3.13 -37.03 -39.69
N ASP A 361 3.78 -38.18 -39.90
CA ASP A 361 5.15 -38.27 -40.40
C ASP A 361 5.32 -37.64 -41.79
N ILE A 362 6.28 -36.73 -41.93
CA ILE A 362 6.79 -36.28 -43.24
C ILE A 362 8.16 -36.90 -43.50
N THR A 363 8.16 -38.13 -44.00
CA THR A 363 9.33 -38.73 -44.65
C THR A 363 9.37 -38.33 -46.12
N SER A 364 10.29 -37.46 -46.51
CA SER A 364 10.62 -37.20 -47.91
C SER A 364 12.11 -37.42 -48.20
N GLU A 365 12.42 -38.59 -48.75
CA GLU A 365 13.64 -38.75 -49.54
C GLU A 365 13.56 -37.84 -50.78
N THR A 366 14.59 -37.03 -51.06
CA THR A 366 15.24 -37.01 -52.40
C THR A 366 16.50 -36.12 -52.47
N THR A 367 17.66 -36.79 -52.57
CA THR A 367 18.74 -36.56 -53.56
C THR A 367 19.46 -35.21 -53.75
N LEU A 368 20.81 -35.32 -53.82
CA LEU A 368 21.79 -34.49 -54.57
C LEU A 368 22.10 -33.08 -53.98
N ASP A 369 23.31 -32.53 -54.04
CA ASP A 369 24.55 -32.88 -54.77
C ASP A 369 25.83 -32.46 -54.00
N GLU A 370 26.98 -33.00 -54.41
CA GLU A 370 28.41 -32.67 -54.10
C GLU A 370 28.92 -32.51 -52.65
#